data_AF-A0A133MND7-F1
#
_entry.id   AF-A0A133MND7-F1
#
_cell.length_a   1.000
_cell.length_b   1.000
_cell.length_c   1.000
_cell.angle_alpha   90.00
_cell.angle_beta   90.00
_cell.angle_gamma   90.00
#
_symmetry.space_group_name_H-M   'P 1'
#
loop_
_entity.id
_entity.type
_entity.pdbx_description
1 polymer ?
#
loop_
_entity_poly.entity_id
_entity_poly.type
_entity_poly.pdbx_seq_one_letter_code
_entity_poly.pdbx_strand_id
1 'polypeptide(L)'
;MKNLKFKKRGLSLIELVVALSLIAIILMIVGPFFISNYVTLDKTSNQIDFQREAKAIMNYFTDSAMEASNIESLTNVKNEVLSNNNYTESLQKNSLKSKDGYLKLTFNNSENKNEHTTFILKDKSLYMKKDSEEFKIGDLVSSIELTSLTEGVAQGEVINNFKNANAIKIEIVFDTKNNTPYKVSNILSFRNKN
;
A
#
# COMPACT_ATOMS: atom_id res chain seq x y z
N MET A 1 38.11 -31.41 57.21
CA MET A 1 37.17 -30.88 56.19
C MET A 1 35.82 -30.64 56.85
N LYS A 2 35.36 -29.39 56.93
CA LYS A 2 34.10 -29.02 57.62
C LYS A 2 32.95 -29.09 56.60
N ASN A 3 32.09 -30.10 56.72
CA ASN A 3 30.90 -30.24 55.86
C ASN A 3 29.87 -29.15 56.22
N LEU A 4 29.70 -28.17 55.35
CA LEU A 4 28.62 -27.18 55.39
C LEU A 4 27.30 -27.87 55.04
N LYS A 5 26.57 -28.34 56.04
CA LYS A 5 25.20 -28.84 55.87
C LYS A 5 24.26 -27.66 55.59
N PHE A 6 23.87 -27.46 54.34
CA PHE A 6 22.79 -26.55 53.99
C PHE A 6 21.46 -27.07 54.58
N LYS A 7 20.94 -26.37 55.60
CA LYS A 7 19.60 -26.63 56.13
C LYS A 7 18.58 -26.28 55.05
N LYS A 8 17.85 -27.27 54.51
CA LYS A 8 16.69 -27.03 53.66
C LYS A 8 15.57 -26.45 54.53
N ARG A 9 15.41 -25.12 54.54
CA ARG A 9 14.28 -24.42 55.15
C ARG A 9 13.16 -24.35 54.11
N GLY A 10 11.97 -24.87 54.43
CA GLY A 10 10.78 -24.68 53.60
C GLY A 10 10.25 -23.25 53.71
N LEU A 11 9.55 -22.77 52.68
CA LEU A 11 8.86 -21.47 52.74
C LEU A 11 7.73 -21.52 53.76
N SER A 12 7.62 -20.49 54.58
CA SER A 12 6.43 -20.26 55.39
C SER A 12 5.26 -19.79 54.52
N LEU A 13 4.03 -20.13 54.91
CA LEU A 13 2.81 -19.70 54.24
C LEU A 13 2.69 -18.17 54.16
N ILE A 14 3.16 -17.47 55.20
CA ILE A 14 3.18 -16.00 55.22
C ILE A 14 4.19 -15.41 54.23
N GLU A 15 5.38 -16.03 54.10
CA GLU A 15 6.40 -15.57 53.16
C GLU A 15 5.93 -15.72 51.72
N LEU A 16 5.19 -16.80 51.41
CA LEU A 16 4.58 -17.02 50.11
C LEU A 16 3.55 -15.93 49.78
N VAL A 17 2.67 -15.60 50.73
CA VAL A 17 1.64 -14.56 50.54
C VAL A 17 2.29 -13.20 50.33
N VAL A 18 3.26 -12.83 51.16
CA VAL A 18 3.99 -11.55 51.02
C VAL A 18 4.73 -11.47 49.68
N ALA A 19 5.38 -12.56 49.25
CA ALA A 19 6.06 -12.62 47.95
C ALA A 19 5.07 -12.45 46.78
N LEU A 20 3.92 -13.11 46.82
CA LEU A 20 2.88 -12.99 45.78
C LEU A 20 2.31 -11.56 45.72
N SER A 21 2.08 -10.93 46.87
CA SER A 21 1.62 -9.54 46.94
C SER A 21 2.63 -8.57 46.31
N LEU A 22 3.93 -8.75 46.60
CA LEU A 22 4.99 -7.93 46.00
C LEU A 22 5.09 -8.14 44.48
N ILE A 23 5.00 -9.39 44.01
CA ILE A 23 4.99 -9.70 42.57
C ILE A 23 3.80 -9.04 41.89
N ALA A 24 2.61 -9.06 42.49
CA ALA A 24 1.42 -8.43 41.93
C ALA A 24 1.58 -6.92 41.77
N ILE A 25 2.15 -6.22 42.76
CA ILE A 25 2.44 -4.78 42.69
C ILE A 25 3.43 -4.50 41.56
N ILE A 26 4.51 -5.29 41.46
CA ILE A 26 5.51 -5.14 40.41
C ILE A 26 4.88 -5.36 39.03
N LEU A 27 4.08 -6.41 38.85
CA LEU A 27 3.40 -6.70 37.59
C LEU A 27 2.40 -5.61 37.20
N MET A 28 1.76 -4.95 38.17
CA MET A 28 0.84 -3.84 37.89
C MET A 28 1.59 -2.62 37.33
N ILE A 29 2.83 -2.38 37.78
CA ILE A 29 3.67 -1.28 37.30
C ILE A 29 4.31 -1.62 35.95
N VAL A 30 4.86 -2.83 35.79
CA VAL A 30 5.63 -3.22 34.60
C VAL A 30 4.74 -3.79 33.48
N GLY A 31 3.56 -4.33 33.81
CA GLY A 31 2.62 -4.94 32.87
C GLY A 31 2.22 -4.02 31.70
N PRO A 32 1.85 -2.75 31.94
CA PRO A 32 1.53 -1.81 30.86
C PRO A 32 2.69 -1.60 29.87
N PHE A 33 3.94 -1.66 30.33
CA PHE A 33 5.11 -1.53 29.46
C PHE A 33 5.19 -2.69 28.46
N PHE A 34 4.98 -3.93 28.90
CA PHE A 34 4.99 -5.08 28.00
C PHE A 34 3.84 -5.03 26.98
N ILE A 35 2.63 -4.67 27.41
CA ILE A 35 1.46 -4.57 26.52
C ILE A 35 1.67 -3.47 25.48
N SER A 36 2.13 -2.30 25.90
CA SER A 36 2.38 -1.16 25.01
C SER A 36 3.44 -1.47 23.95
N ASN A 37 4.56 -2.09 24.36
CA ASN A 37 5.62 -2.47 23.42
C ASN A 37 5.14 -3.53 22.43
N TYR A 38 4.41 -4.56 22.88
CA TYR A 38 3.88 -5.59 21.99
C TYR A 38 2.94 -5.01 20.93
N VAL A 39 1.98 -4.17 21.33
CA VAL A 39 1.04 -3.50 20.40
C VAL A 39 1.79 -2.62 19.41
N THR A 40 2.85 -1.94 19.86
CA THR A 40 3.66 -1.07 19.00
C THR A 40 4.47 -1.87 17.99
N LEU A 41 5.08 -2.98 18.40
CA LEU A 41 5.82 -3.89 17.52
C LEU A 41 4.90 -4.51 16.48
N ASP A 42 3.71 -4.98 16.87
CA ASP A 42 2.73 -5.54 15.95
C ASP A 42 2.26 -4.52 14.91
N LYS A 43 1.94 -3.29 15.35
CA LYS A 43 1.60 -2.18 14.43
C LYS A 43 2.74 -1.87 13.45
N THR A 44 3.97 -1.81 13.95
CA THR A 44 5.16 -1.50 13.14
C THR A 44 5.44 -2.61 12.13
N SER A 45 5.36 -3.88 12.55
CA SER A 45 5.55 -5.03 11.67
C SER A 45 4.53 -5.03 10.52
N ASN A 46 3.25 -4.83 10.82
CA ASN A 46 2.22 -4.73 9.80
C ASN A 46 2.50 -3.58 8.82
N GLN A 47 2.97 -2.43 9.31
CA GLN A 47 3.31 -1.30 8.47
C GLN A 47 4.50 -1.57 7.53
N ILE A 48 5.50 -2.33 7.99
CA ILE A 48 6.66 -2.73 7.17
C ILE A 48 6.23 -3.61 6.00
N ASP A 49 5.29 -4.52 6.21
CA ASP A 49 4.78 -5.40 5.16
C ASP A 49 4.08 -4.59 4.06
N PHE A 50 3.19 -3.66 4.43
CA PHE A 50 2.54 -2.77 3.47
C PHE A 50 3.52 -1.82 2.78
N GLN A 51 4.54 -1.33 3.48
CA GLN A 51 5.59 -0.51 2.86
C GLN A 51 6.33 -1.29 1.77
N ARG A 52 6.68 -2.55 2.03
CA ARG A 52 7.38 -3.43 1.08
C ARG A 52 6.51 -3.72 -0.14
N GLU A 53 5.24 -4.07 0.07
CA GLU A 53 4.29 -4.33 -1.01
C GLU A 53 4.03 -3.07 -1.84
N ALA A 54 3.78 -1.94 -1.19
CA ALA A 54 3.59 -0.64 -1.85
C ALA A 54 4.82 -0.25 -2.69
N LYS A 55 6.03 -0.48 -2.18
CA LYS A 55 7.26 -0.21 -2.93
C LYS A 55 7.37 -1.10 -4.17
N ALA A 56 7.03 -2.38 -4.05
CA ALA A 56 7.03 -3.29 -5.20
C ALA A 56 6.02 -2.85 -6.26
N ILE A 57 4.78 -2.52 -5.87
CA ILE A 57 3.76 -1.97 -6.78
C ILE A 57 4.23 -0.69 -7.45
N MET A 58 4.83 0.21 -6.68
CA MET A 58 5.30 1.49 -7.21
C MET A 58 6.46 1.34 -8.18
N ASN A 59 7.31 0.33 -8.00
CA ASN A 59 8.36 0.00 -8.96
C ASN A 59 7.73 -0.48 -10.28
N TYR A 60 6.72 -1.36 -10.26
CA TYR A 60 6.04 -1.77 -11.50
C TYR A 60 5.47 -0.59 -12.28
N PHE A 61 4.83 0.35 -11.58
CA PHE A 61 4.34 1.59 -12.18
C PHE A 61 5.47 2.45 -12.76
N THR A 62 6.56 2.61 -12.01
CA THR A 62 7.71 3.44 -12.41
C THR A 62 8.42 2.85 -13.62
N ASP A 63 8.74 1.56 -13.58
CA ASP A 63 9.41 0.87 -14.68
C ASP A 63 8.55 0.93 -15.96
N SER A 64 7.24 0.67 -15.83
CA SER A 64 6.31 0.73 -16.96
C SER A 64 6.15 2.16 -17.49
N ALA A 65 6.11 3.17 -16.63
CA ALA A 65 6.04 4.57 -17.08
C ALA A 65 7.34 5.03 -17.74
N MET A 66 8.50 4.52 -17.30
CA MET A 66 9.80 4.81 -17.92
C MET A 66 9.94 4.18 -19.31
N GLU A 67 9.34 3.01 -19.53
CA GLU A 67 9.24 2.38 -20.86
C GLU A 67 8.22 3.11 -21.74
N ALA A 68 7.18 3.68 -21.15
CA ALA A 68 6.08 4.30 -21.86
C ALA A 68 6.41 5.67 -22.49
N SER A 69 5.78 5.91 -23.63
CA SER A 69 5.78 7.18 -24.35
C SER A 69 4.68 8.11 -23.84
N ASN A 70 3.49 7.56 -23.58
CA ASN A 70 2.34 8.30 -23.08
C ASN A 70 1.30 7.38 -22.40
N ILE A 71 0.29 8.02 -21.81
CA ILE A 71 -0.92 7.34 -21.34
C ILE A 71 -1.87 7.22 -22.53
N GLU A 72 -2.17 5.99 -22.92
CA GLU A 72 -3.10 5.72 -24.02
C GLU A 72 -4.55 5.92 -23.58
N SER A 73 -4.90 5.35 -22.43
CA SER A 73 -6.26 5.41 -21.90
C SER A 73 -6.33 5.24 -20.38
N LEU A 74 -7.33 5.88 -19.80
CA LEU A 74 -7.79 5.64 -18.44
C LEU A 74 -9.28 5.34 -18.51
N THR A 75 -9.73 4.19 -18.04
CA THR A 75 -11.16 3.81 -18.09
C THR A 75 -11.69 3.30 -16.76
N ASN A 76 -12.99 3.51 -16.53
CA ASN A 76 -13.70 3.03 -15.35
C ASN A 76 -14.39 1.66 -15.59
N VAL A 77 -15.15 1.18 -14.59
CA VAL A 77 -16.01 -0.03 -14.66
C VAL A 77 -16.92 -0.12 -15.90
N LYS A 78 -17.33 1.01 -16.48
CA LYS A 78 -18.21 1.08 -17.66
C LYS A 78 -17.42 1.17 -18.97
N ASN A 79 -16.08 1.03 -18.91
CA ASN A 79 -15.14 1.31 -19.98
C ASN A 79 -15.28 2.74 -20.56
N GLU A 80 -15.79 3.70 -19.77
CA GLU A 80 -15.84 5.10 -20.17
C GLU A 80 -14.43 5.69 -20.06
N VAL A 81 -14.00 6.39 -21.12
CA VAL A 81 -12.68 7.04 -21.14
C VAL A 81 -12.69 8.29 -20.26
N LEU A 82 -11.88 8.27 -19.22
CA LEU A 82 -11.73 9.34 -18.25
C LEU A 82 -10.70 10.34 -18.78
N SER A 83 -11.20 11.53 -19.15
CA SER A 83 -10.39 12.58 -19.77
C SER A 83 -10.04 13.73 -18.82
N ASN A 84 -10.56 13.71 -17.58
CA ASN A 84 -10.29 14.74 -16.59
C ASN A 84 -8.83 14.72 -16.14
N ASN A 85 -8.36 15.81 -15.55
CA ASN A 85 -7.00 15.93 -15.03
C ASN A 85 -6.75 15.13 -13.74
N ASN A 86 -7.82 14.83 -12.98
CA ASN A 86 -7.79 14.08 -11.74
C ASN A 86 -8.86 13.01 -11.75
N TYR A 87 -8.53 11.83 -11.21
CA TYR A 87 -9.48 10.75 -11.02
C TYR A 87 -9.17 9.97 -9.75
N THR A 88 -10.18 9.68 -8.95
CA THR A 88 -10.07 8.87 -7.74
C THR A 88 -11.04 7.71 -7.83
N GLU A 89 -10.52 6.49 -7.77
CA GLU A 89 -11.32 5.29 -7.59
C GLU A 89 -11.25 4.85 -6.13
N SER A 90 -12.41 4.66 -5.48
CA SER A 90 -12.49 4.16 -4.12
C SER A 90 -13.35 2.92 -4.07
N LEU A 91 -12.77 1.80 -3.63
CA LEU A 91 -13.46 0.54 -3.47
C LEU A 91 -14.16 0.50 -2.11
N GLN A 92 -15.49 0.53 -2.12
CA GLN A 92 -16.26 0.29 -0.90
C GLN A 92 -16.21 -1.19 -0.55
N LYS A 93 -16.40 -1.50 0.75
CA LYS A 93 -16.39 -2.88 1.29
C LYS A 93 -17.42 -3.80 0.62
N ASN A 94 -18.43 -3.23 -0.03
CA ASN A 94 -19.51 -3.92 -0.76
C ASN A 94 -19.50 -3.66 -2.28
N SER A 95 -18.42 -3.11 -2.84
CA SER A 95 -18.32 -2.94 -4.29
C SER A 95 -18.43 -4.31 -4.98
N LEU A 96 -19.43 -4.46 -5.86
CA LEU A 96 -19.72 -5.72 -6.56
C LEU A 96 -18.48 -6.23 -7.28
N LYS A 97 -18.15 -7.53 -7.12
CA LYS A 97 -17.02 -8.17 -7.79
C LYS A 97 -17.03 -7.87 -9.28
N SER A 98 -16.11 -7.04 -9.74
CA SER A 98 -16.01 -6.67 -11.15
C SER A 98 -14.99 -7.57 -11.83
N LYS A 99 -15.43 -8.46 -12.72
CA LYS A 99 -14.53 -9.29 -13.55
C LYS A 99 -13.66 -8.42 -14.45
N ASP A 100 -14.21 -7.30 -14.91
CA ASP A 100 -13.55 -6.40 -15.85
C ASP A 100 -12.68 -5.34 -15.15
N GLY A 101 -12.77 -5.20 -13.83
CA GLY A 101 -12.04 -4.20 -13.05
C GLY A 101 -12.77 -2.87 -12.88
N TYR A 102 -12.32 -2.10 -11.90
CA TYR A 102 -12.87 -0.80 -11.52
C TYR A 102 -12.17 0.37 -12.19
N LEU A 103 -10.86 0.20 -12.40
CA LEU A 103 -9.99 1.17 -13.01
C LEU A 103 -9.01 0.44 -13.92
N LYS A 104 -8.84 0.93 -15.15
CA LYS A 104 -7.80 0.48 -16.08
C LYS A 104 -6.96 1.67 -16.52
N LEU A 105 -5.68 1.64 -16.23
CA LEU A 105 -4.69 2.61 -16.72
C LEU A 105 -3.79 1.92 -17.74
N THR A 106 -3.81 2.39 -18.99
CA THR A 106 -3.02 1.80 -20.07
C THR A 106 -1.94 2.76 -20.54
N PHE A 107 -0.70 2.26 -20.51
CA PHE A 107 0.48 2.93 -21.05
C PHE A 107 0.83 2.36 -22.42
N ASN A 108 1.27 3.23 -23.33
CA ASN A 108 1.81 2.83 -24.62
C ASN A 108 3.35 2.80 -24.57
N ASN A 109 3.93 1.61 -24.70
CA ASN A 109 5.36 1.36 -24.55
C ASN A 109 6.16 1.44 -25.86
N SER A 110 5.49 1.60 -27.01
CA SER A 110 6.15 1.63 -28.31
C SER A 110 5.65 2.78 -29.18
N GLU A 111 6.56 3.42 -29.92
CA GLU A 111 6.21 4.35 -30.99
C GLU A 111 5.33 3.69 -32.07
N ASN A 112 5.44 2.37 -32.25
CA ASN A 112 4.71 1.59 -33.26
C ASN A 112 3.43 0.88 -32.73
N LYS A 113 2.88 1.34 -31.59
CA LYS A 113 1.51 1.02 -31.11
C LYS A 113 1.15 -0.44 -30.80
N ASN A 114 2.12 -1.34 -30.62
CA ASN A 114 1.82 -2.76 -30.41
C ASN A 114 2.15 -3.29 -29.00
N GLU A 115 2.82 -2.49 -28.16
CA GLU A 115 3.20 -2.89 -26.80
C GLU A 115 2.51 -1.99 -25.79
N HIS A 116 1.67 -2.59 -24.96
CA HIS A 116 0.88 -1.89 -23.96
C HIS A 116 1.08 -2.52 -22.60
N THR A 117 1.16 -1.69 -21.57
CA THR A 117 1.04 -2.14 -20.19
C THR A 117 -0.22 -1.57 -19.57
N THR A 118 -1.11 -2.45 -19.12
CA THR A 118 -2.36 -2.06 -18.48
C THR A 118 -2.34 -2.44 -17.01
N PHE A 119 -2.56 -1.46 -16.14
CA PHE A 119 -2.81 -1.67 -14.72
C PHE A 119 -4.31 -1.74 -14.46
N ILE A 120 -4.76 -2.76 -13.75
CA ILE A 120 -6.18 -3.03 -13.53
C ILE A 120 -6.46 -3.23 -12.04
N LEU A 121 -7.35 -2.42 -11.48
CA LEU A 121 -7.83 -2.59 -10.11
C LEU A 121 -9.07 -3.50 -10.11
N LYS A 122 -9.00 -4.69 -9.49
CA LYS A 122 -10.11 -5.66 -9.35
C LYS A 122 -10.17 -6.17 -7.92
N ASP A 123 -11.34 -6.11 -7.29
CA ASP A 123 -11.62 -6.71 -5.98
C ASP A 123 -10.55 -6.41 -4.89
N LYS A 124 -10.10 -5.14 -4.79
CA LYS A 124 -8.99 -4.67 -3.91
C LYS A 124 -7.61 -5.21 -4.24
N SER A 125 -7.47 -5.96 -5.32
CA SER A 125 -6.20 -6.40 -5.86
C SER A 125 -5.83 -5.58 -7.09
N LEU A 126 -4.53 -5.29 -7.23
CA LEU A 126 -3.99 -4.62 -8.40
C LEU A 126 -3.33 -5.65 -9.30
N TYR A 127 -3.66 -5.59 -10.58
CA TYR A 127 -3.14 -6.45 -11.63
C TYR A 127 -2.37 -5.62 -12.64
N MET A 128 -1.34 -6.23 -13.22
CA MET A 128 -0.61 -5.70 -14.35
C MET A 128 -0.77 -6.68 -15.50
N LYS A 129 -1.09 -6.14 -16.68
CA LYS A 129 -1.14 -6.88 -17.93
C LYS A 129 -0.12 -6.30 -18.88
N LYS A 130 0.84 -7.11 -19.30
CA LYS A 130 1.81 -6.77 -20.36
C LYS A 130 1.64 -7.82 -21.45
N ASP A 131 1.49 -7.37 -22.69
CA ASP A 131 1.18 -8.20 -23.86
C ASP A 131 -0.13 -9.00 -23.68
N SER A 132 -0.05 -10.26 -23.25
CA SER A 132 -1.19 -11.16 -23.06
C SER A 132 -1.30 -11.76 -21.65
N GLU A 133 -0.30 -11.56 -20.79
CA GLU A 133 -0.28 -12.12 -19.44
C GLU A 133 -0.75 -11.10 -18.42
N GLU A 134 -1.74 -11.49 -17.60
CA GLU A 134 -2.22 -10.71 -16.46
C GLU A 134 -1.70 -11.36 -15.17
N PHE A 135 -1.01 -10.58 -14.35
CA PHE A 135 -0.51 -11.03 -13.05
C PHE A 135 -0.90 -10.06 -11.94
N LYS A 136 -1.17 -10.62 -10.76
CA LYS A 136 -1.48 -9.85 -9.55
C LYS A 136 -0.18 -9.26 -8.99
N ILE A 137 -0.15 -7.94 -8.82
CA ILE A 137 1.01 -7.19 -8.29
C ILE A 137 0.80 -6.69 -6.87
N GLY A 138 -0.44 -6.71 -6.37
CA GLY A 138 -0.75 -6.29 -5.00
C GLY A 138 -2.15 -6.63 -4.56
N ASP A 139 -2.38 -6.56 -3.25
CA ASP A 139 -3.67 -6.76 -2.60
C ASP A 139 -4.02 -5.64 -1.61
N LEU A 140 -5.22 -5.69 -1.06
CA LEU A 140 -5.73 -4.78 -0.03
C LEU A 140 -5.73 -3.30 -0.43
N VAL A 141 -5.78 -2.99 -1.72
CA VAL A 141 -5.92 -1.63 -2.24
C VAL A 141 -7.36 -1.15 -1.99
N SER A 142 -7.50 -0.09 -1.20
CA SER A 142 -8.79 0.55 -0.90
C SER A 142 -9.13 1.63 -1.91
N SER A 143 -8.15 2.42 -2.35
CA SER A 143 -8.36 3.47 -3.35
C SER A 143 -7.10 3.79 -4.14
N ILE A 144 -7.29 4.27 -5.36
CA ILE A 144 -6.23 4.81 -6.22
C ILE A 144 -6.67 6.19 -6.70
N GLU A 145 -5.80 7.17 -6.50
CA GLU A 145 -5.93 8.52 -7.05
C GLU A 145 -4.84 8.75 -8.11
N LEU A 146 -5.26 9.33 -9.23
CA LEU A 146 -4.46 9.62 -10.40
C LEU A 146 -4.60 11.10 -10.72
N THR A 147 -3.47 11.79 -10.81
CA THR A 147 -3.40 13.22 -11.16
C THR A 147 -2.43 13.40 -12.32
N SER A 148 -2.94 13.89 -13.45
CA SER A 148 -2.12 14.31 -14.59
C SER A 148 -1.29 15.55 -14.24
N LEU A 149 -0.01 15.52 -14.65
CA LEU A 149 0.93 16.62 -14.50
C LEU A 149 1.47 16.98 -15.90
N THR A 150 1.22 18.20 -16.33
CA THR A 150 1.69 18.76 -17.60
C THR A 150 2.67 19.88 -17.27
N GLU A 151 3.91 19.79 -17.77
CA GLU A 151 4.86 20.90 -17.61
C GLU A 151 4.60 21.97 -18.67
N GLY A 152 4.43 23.22 -18.22
CA GLY A 152 4.56 24.41 -19.05
C GLY A 152 3.46 24.64 -20.09
N VAL A 153 2.32 25.19 -19.68
CA VAL A 153 1.59 26.12 -20.56
C VAL A 153 0.96 27.22 -19.70
N ALA A 154 1.20 28.46 -20.11
CA ALA A 154 0.56 29.65 -19.58
C ALA A 154 -0.98 29.51 -19.59
N GLN A 155 -1.65 30.33 -18.78
CA GLN A 155 -3.09 30.50 -18.82
C GLN A 155 -3.61 30.59 -20.26
N GLY A 156 -4.34 29.56 -20.69
CA GLY A 156 -5.07 29.54 -21.95
C GLY A 156 -4.80 28.29 -22.81
N GLU A 157 -5.84 27.46 -22.97
CA GLU A 157 -6.09 26.63 -24.17
C GLU A 157 -5.42 25.25 -24.35
N VAL A 158 -4.82 24.62 -23.34
CA VAL A 158 -4.65 23.16 -23.37
C VAL A 158 -5.36 22.52 -22.18
N ILE A 159 -6.40 21.74 -22.46
CA ILE A 159 -7.10 20.96 -21.45
C ILE A 159 -6.09 19.96 -20.87
N ASN A 160 -5.67 20.16 -19.62
CA ASN A 160 -4.90 19.16 -18.86
C ASN A 160 -5.73 17.87 -18.82
N ASN A 161 -5.26 16.85 -19.53
CA ASN A 161 -5.90 15.55 -19.63
C ASN A 161 -4.82 14.46 -19.53
N PHE A 162 -5.22 13.25 -19.17
CA PHE A 162 -4.28 12.13 -19.01
C PHE A 162 -3.48 11.82 -20.29
N LYS A 163 -4.05 12.01 -21.48
CA LYS A 163 -3.36 11.72 -22.76
C LYS A 163 -2.18 12.65 -23.03
N ASN A 164 -2.30 13.92 -22.63
CA ASN A 164 -1.30 14.95 -22.89
C ASN A 164 -0.31 15.12 -21.72
N ALA A 165 -0.52 14.44 -20.60
CA ALA A 165 0.31 14.56 -19.39
C ALA A 165 1.78 14.15 -19.64
N ASN A 166 2.73 14.92 -19.10
CA ASN A 166 4.17 14.58 -19.12
C ASN A 166 4.54 13.63 -17.98
N ALA A 167 3.77 13.72 -16.89
CA ALA A 167 3.87 12.84 -15.76
C ALA A 167 2.49 12.58 -15.16
N ILE A 168 2.38 11.53 -14.37
CA ILE A 168 1.19 11.22 -13.60
C ILE A 168 1.58 10.98 -12.14
N LYS A 169 0.93 11.68 -11.22
CA LYS A 169 1.01 11.35 -9.81
C LYS A 169 0.02 10.22 -9.53
N ILE A 170 0.50 9.14 -8.94
CA ILE A 170 -0.32 8.05 -8.43
C ILE A 170 -0.28 8.09 -6.91
N GLU A 171 -1.42 7.98 -6.26
CA GLU A 171 -1.56 7.77 -4.82
C GLU A 171 -2.42 6.52 -4.58
N ILE A 172 -1.89 5.59 -3.79
CA ILE A 172 -2.56 4.33 -3.46
C ILE A 172 -2.75 4.26 -1.95
N VAL A 173 -3.96 3.91 -1.54
CA VAL A 173 -4.32 3.67 -0.14
C VAL A 173 -4.61 2.19 0.05
N PHE A 174 -4.06 1.62 1.12
CA PHE A 174 -4.25 0.22 1.50
C PHE A 174 -5.09 0.10 2.78
N ASP A 175 -6.02 -0.86 2.78
CA ASP A 175 -6.77 -1.28 3.96
C ASP A 175 -5.89 -2.15 4.86
N THR A 176 -5.48 -1.62 6.01
CA THR A 176 -4.71 -2.38 7.00
C THR A 176 -5.63 -3.05 8.03
N LYS A 177 -5.16 -4.15 8.63
CA LYS A 177 -5.91 -4.91 9.65
C LYS A 177 -6.31 -4.08 10.87
N ASN A 178 -5.56 -3.02 11.18
CA ASN A 178 -5.76 -2.18 12.37
C ASN A 178 -6.47 -0.85 12.08
N ASN A 179 -7.12 -0.73 10.92
CA ASN A 179 -7.93 0.43 10.54
C ASN A 179 -7.13 1.74 10.42
N THR A 180 -5.80 1.66 10.36
CA THR A 180 -4.91 2.79 10.04
C THR A 180 -4.49 2.66 8.57
N PRO A 181 -5.11 3.39 7.63
CA PRO A 181 -4.82 3.23 6.21
C PRO A 181 -3.35 3.55 5.93
N TYR A 182 -2.69 2.69 5.16
CA TYR A 182 -1.33 2.97 4.70
C TYR A 182 -1.41 3.64 3.32
N LYS A 183 -0.68 4.75 3.14
CA LYS A 183 -0.70 5.54 1.91
C LYS A 183 0.68 5.58 1.28
N VAL A 184 0.73 5.47 -0.04
CA VAL A 184 1.95 5.65 -0.84
C VAL A 184 1.62 6.56 -2.01
N SER A 185 2.54 7.43 -2.39
CA SER A 185 2.42 8.22 -3.60
C SER A 185 3.74 8.32 -4.34
N ASN A 186 3.69 8.36 -5.67
CA ASN A 186 4.83 8.63 -6.52
C ASN A 186 4.42 9.45 -7.74
N ILE A 187 5.37 10.17 -8.31
CA ILE A 187 5.23 10.85 -9.59
C ILE A 187 5.94 9.99 -10.63
N LEU A 188 5.19 9.56 -11.65
CA LEU A 188 5.69 8.77 -12.75
C LEU A 188 5.90 9.69 -13.96
N SER A 189 7.14 9.83 -14.40
CA SER A 189 7.49 10.60 -15.59
C SER A 189 7.71 9.69 -16.79
N PHE A 190 7.17 10.06 -17.94
CA PHE A 190 7.35 9.31 -19.19
C PHE A 190 8.67 9.71 -19.83
N ARG A 191 9.63 8.77 -19.93
CA ARG A 191 10.97 9.05 -20.47
C ARG A 191 10.98 9.09 -22.00
N ASN A 192 10.18 8.24 -22.64
CA ASN A 192 10.15 8.07 -24.09
C ASN A 192 9.09 8.98 -24.74
N LYS A 193 8.78 10.11 -24.11
CA LYS A 193 7.82 11.08 -24.65
C LYS A 193 8.54 11.96 -25.69
N ASN A 194 8.19 11.78 -26.95
CA ASN A 194 8.59 12.66 -28.05
C ASN A 194 7.67 13.88 -28.17
#